data_AF-A0AAP2DIS5-F1
#
_entry.id   AF-A0AAP2DIS5-F1
#
_cell.length_a   1.000
_cell.length_b   1.000
_cell.length_c   1.000
_cell.angle_alpha   90.00
_cell.angle_beta   90.00
_cell.angle_gamma   90.00
#
_symmetry.space_group_name_H-M   'P 1'
#
loop_
_entity.id
_entity.type
_entity.pdbx_description
1 polymer ?
#
loop_
_entity_poly.entity_id
_entity_poly.type
_entity_poly.pdbx_seq_one_letter_code
_entity_poly.pdbx_strand_id
1 'polypeptide(L)'
;MNPGCISGKKQFDTQQLAEDVLIELWTRNEYAAGQAPIAVYKCDDCGYYHLTSREPMNEKLTQFLASGQLKHQREANRWIDKFKRKK
;
A
#
# COMPACT_ATOMS: atom_id res chain seq x y z
N MET A 1 -26.74 7.09 8.66
CA MET A 1 -26.10 7.81 7.54
C MET A 1 -24.68 7.28 7.45
N ASN A 2 -24.32 6.70 6.31
CA ASN A 2 -23.02 6.05 6.11
C ASN A 2 -22.01 7.16 5.78
N PRO A 3 -21.11 7.59 6.69
CA PRO A 3 -20.32 8.79 6.49
C PRO A 3 -19.09 8.45 5.64
N GLY A 4 -19.34 8.03 4.40
CA GLY A 4 -18.28 7.94 3.40
C GLY A 4 -17.69 9.33 3.15
N CYS A 5 -16.37 9.40 2.97
CA CYS A 5 -15.68 10.65 2.67
C CYS A 5 -16.25 11.26 1.38
N ILE A 6 -16.34 12.59 1.30
CA ILE A 6 -16.81 13.30 0.10
C ILE A 6 -16.03 12.94 -1.17
N SER A 7 -14.77 12.51 -1.00
CA SER A 7 -13.92 12.04 -2.10
C SER A 7 -14.23 10.61 -2.55
N GLY A 8 -15.10 9.86 -1.86
CA GLY A 8 -15.40 8.46 -2.15
C GLY A 8 -14.21 7.50 -1.93
N LYS A 9 -13.13 7.97 -1.32
CA LYS A 9 -11.91 7.18 -1.09
C LYS A 9 -12.10 6.22 0.08
N LYS A 10 -11.40 5.09 0.05
CA LYS A 10 -11.30 4.17 1.19
C LYS A 10 -10.82 4.91 2.43
N GLN A 11 -11.53 4.70 3.53
CA GLN A 11 -11.28 5.28 4.85
C GLN A 11 -10.64 4.23 5.75
N PHE A 12 -9.71 4.68 6.59
CA PHE A 12 -9.08 3.85 7.61
C PHE A 12 -9.16 4.58 8.96
N ASP A 13 -9.49 3.84 10.02
CA ASP A 13 -9.66 4.40 11.37
C ASP A 13 -8.36 4.91 11.99
N THR A 14 -7.23 4.27 11.67
CA THR A 14 -5.91 4.63 12.21
C THR A 14 -4.88 4.80 11.12
N GLN A 15 -3.88 5.65 11.37
CA GLN A 15 -2.73 5.81 10.49
C GLN A 15 -2.05 4.46 10.23
N GLN A 16 -1.90 3.67 11.29
CA GLN A 16 -1.19 2.40 11.25
C GLN A 16 -1.89 1.37 10.35
N LEU A 17 -3.23 1.33 10.38
CA LEU A 17 -4.03 0.50 9.47
C LEU A 17 -3.87 0.95 8.01
N ALA A 18 -3.89 2.26 7.76
CA ALA A 18 -3.68 2.78 6.42
C ALA A 18 -2.27 2.50 5.88
N GLU A 19 -1.25 2.58 6.74
CA GLU A 19 0.14 2.24 6.40
C GLU A 19 0.32 0.75 6.09
N ASP A 20 -0.30 -0.12 6.88
CA ASP A 20 -0.27 -1.57 6.65
C ASP A 20 -0.92 -1.92 5.30
N VAL A 21 -2.10 -1.35 5.03
CA VAL A 21 -2.81 -1.51 3.75
C VAL A 21 -2.01 -0.92 2.58
N LEU A 22 -1.29 0.18 2.78
CA LEU A 22 -0.40 0.76 1.79
C LEU A 22 0.72 -0.23 1.41
N ILE A 23 1.39 -0.82 2.39
CA ILE A 23 2.45 -1.82 2.17
C ILE A 23 1.87 -3.08 1.49
N GLU A 24 0.71 -3.54 1.95
CA GLU A 24 0.04 -4.69 1.36
C GLU A 24 -0.32 -4.46 -0.12
N LEU A 25 -0.82 -3.27 -0.45
CA LEU A 25 -1.09 -2.85 -1.83
C LEU A 25 0.16 -2.93 -2.72
N TRP A 26 1.29 -2.41 -2.23
CA TRP A 26 2.58 -2.46 -2.93
C TRP A 26 3.16 -3.88 -3.04
N THR A 27 2.79 -4.76 -2.12
CA THR A 27 3.21 -6.16 -2.13
C THR A 27 2.37 -7.00 -3.08
N ARG A 28 1.06 -6.76 -3.13
CA ARG A 28 0.10 -7.52 -3.96
C ARG A 28 0.11 -7.09 -5.43
N ASN A 29 0.26 -5.80 -5.69
CA ASN A 29 0.23 -5.25 -7.03
C ASN A 29 1.62 -4.76 -7.44
N GLU A 30 2.07 -5.19 -8.62
CA GLU A 30 3.28 -4.69 -9.25
C GLU A 30 3.02 -3.31 -9.87
N TYR A 31 2.85 -2.31 -9.02
CA TYR A 31 2.65 -0.94 -9.47
C TYR A 31 3.89 -0.38 -10.17
N ALA A 32 3.69 0.20 -11.35
CA ALA A 32 4.71 1.03 -11.98
C ALA A 32 4.94 2.30 -11.15
N ALA A 33 6.16 2.82 -11.22
CA ALA A 33 6.53 4.07 -10.54
C ALA A 33 5.52 5.18 -10.89
N GLY A 34 4.91 5.79 -9.87
CA GLY A 34 3.96 6.90 -10.02
C GLY A 34 2.48 6.54 -10.19
N GLN A 35 2.12 5.25 -10.29
CA GLN A 35 0.72 4.81 -10.41
C GLN A 35 0.07 4.41 -9.08
N ALA A 36 0.86 4.25 -8.02
CA ALA A 36 0.38 3.83 -6.71
C ALA A 36 0.31 4.99 -5.71
N PRO A 37 -0.58 4.90 -4.69
CA PRO A 37 -0.44 5.72 -3.50
C PRO A 37 0.92 5.46 -2.84
N ILE A 38 1.57 6.50 -2.35
CA ILE A 38 2.90 6.45 -1.71
C ILE A 38 2.89 6.96 -0.27
N ALA A 39 1.79 7.55 0.18
CA ALA A 39 1.67 8.08 1.52
C ALA A 39 0.24 7.95 2.07
N VAL A 40 0.10 8.29 3.35
CA VAL A 40 -1.14 8.28 4.11
C VAL A 40 -1.35 9.68 4.70
N TYR A 41 -2.56 10.22 4.58
CA TYR A 41 -2.94 11.50 5.19
C TYR A 41 -4.27 11.38 5.93
N LYS A 42 -4.47 12.23 6.94
CA LYS A 42 -5.77 12.36 7.62
C LYS A 42 -6.62 13.38 6.88
N CYS A 43 -7.83 13.00 6.50
CA CYS A 43 -8.78 13.89 5.84
C CYS A 43 -9.47 14.78 6.87
N ASP A 44 -9.52 16.08 6.59
CA ASP A 44 -10.15 17.08 7.44
C ASP A 44 -11.69 16.98 7.38
N ASP A 45 -12.26 16.70 6.20
CA ASP A 45 -13.71 16.58 6.01
C ASP A 45 -14.35 15.39 6.74
N CYS A 46 -13.68 14.22 6.74
CA CYS A 46 -14.26 12.99 7.30
C CYS A 46 -13.57 12.52 8.59
N GLY A 47 -12.40 13.06 8.91
CA GLY A 47 -11.62 12.69 10.11
C GLY A 47 -10.85 11.36 10.00
N TYR A 48 -11.00 10.61 8.91
CA TYR A 48 -10.35 9.31 8.69
C TYR A 48 -9.05 9.42 7.89
N TYR A 49 -8.26 8.35 7.90
CA TYR A 49 -7.02 8.24 7.12
C TYR A 49 -7.29 7.74 5.71
N HIS A 50 -6.53 8.26 4.75
CA HIS A 50 -6.64 7.97 3.33
C HIS A 50 -5.27 7.82 2.69
N LEU A 51 -5.21 7.06 1.60
CA LEU A 51 -4.01 6.90 0.80
C LEU A 51 -3.89 8.04 -0.23
N THR A 52 -2.67 8.50 -0.47
CA THR A 52 -2.37 9.56 -1.43
C THR A 52 -1.10 9.25 -2.22
N SER A 53 -1.07 9.69 -3.47
CA SER A 53 0.09 9.61 -4.36
C SER A 53 0.85 10.94 -4.49
N ARG A 54 0.37 12.00 -3.83
CA ARG A 54 0.84 13.40 -4.03
C ARG A 54 1.76 13.93 -2.94
N GLU A 55 2.03 13.14 -1.91
CA GLU A 55 2.82 13.54 -0.75
C GLU A 55 4.17 12.84 -0.73
N PRO A 56 5.17 13.33 0.03
CA PRO A 56 6.42 12.62 0.22
C PRO A 56 6.14 11.19 0.69
N MET A 57 6.86 10.24 0.11
CA MET A 57 6.67 8.82 0.38
C MET A 57 6.77 8.55 1.88
N ASN A 58 5.81 7.80 2.42
CA ASN A 58 5.80 7.46 3.85
C ASN A 58 7.09 6.70 4.20
N GLU A 59 7.75 7.09 5.29
CA GLU A 59 9.02 6.51 5.73
C GLU A 59 8.95 4.98 5.88
N LYS A 60 7.84 4.43 6.37
CA LYS A 60 7.63 2.97 6.44
C LYS A 60 7.61 2.33 5.06
N LEU A 61 6.97 2.96 4.08
CA LEU A 61 6.95 2.47 2.71
C LEU A 61 8.33 2.60 2.06
N THR A 62 9.04 3.71 2.28
CA THR A 62 10.42 3.90 1.81
C THR A 62 11.34 2.86 2.41
N GLN A 63 11.27 2.60 3.71
CA GLN A 63 12.04 1.55 4.38
C GLN A 63 11.68 0.16 3.81
N PHE A 64 10.40 -0.11 3.56
CA PHE A 64 9.96 -1.37 2.97
C PHE A 64 10.55 -1.57 1.56
N LEU A 65 10.53 -0.55 0.70
CA LEU A 65 11.13 -0.59 -0.63
C LEU A 65 12.66 -0.64 -0.58
N ALA A 66 13.29 0.15 0.28
CA ALA A 66 14.74 0.26 0.43
C ALA A 66 15.36 -0.97 1.08
N SER A 67 14.64 -1.67 1.95
CA SER A 67 15.10 -2.89 2.62
C SER A 67 15.40 -4.05 1.67
N GLY A 68 14.99 -3.96 0.38
CA GLY A 68 15.16 -5.04 -0.58
C GLY A 68 14.28 -6.26 -0.27
N GLN A 69 13.40 -6.21 0.75
CA GLN A 69 12.42 -7.27 1.04
C GLN A 69 11.53 -7.56 -0.18
N LEU A 70 11.22 -6.55 -1.00
CA LEU A 70 10.50 -6.73 -2.26
C LEU A 70 11.22 -7.70 -3.21
N LYS A 71 12.57 -7.70 -3.21
CA LYS A 71 13.39 -8.58 -4.05
C LYS A 71 13.34 -10.02 -3.54
N HIS A 72 13.52 -10.22 -2.23
CA HIS A 72 13.41 -11.55 -1.61
C HIS A 72 11.99 -12.13 -1.72
N GLN A 73 10.96 -11.30 -1.57
CA GLN A 73 9.57 -11.74 -1.65
C GLN A 73 9.13 -12.04 -3.10
N ARG A 74 9.64 -11.27 -4.08
CA ARG A 74 9.51 -11.61 -5.51
C ARG A 74 10.22 -12.92 -5.86
N GLU A 75 11.42 -13.17 -5.33
CA GLU A 75 12.08 -14.46 -5.52
C GLU A 75 11.27 -15.60 -4.90
N ALA A 76 10.83 -15.47 -3.65
CA ALA A 76 10.02 -16.50 -2.99
C ALA A 76 8.73 -16.81 -3.78
N ASN A 77 8.02 -15.79 -4.27
CA ASN A 77 6.83 -15.97 -5.11
C ASN A 77 7.17 -16.64 -6.45
N ARG A 78 8.29 -16.29 -7.08
CA ARG A 78 8.75 -16.92 -8.33
C ARG A 78 9.04 -18.41 -8.12
N TRP A 79 9.61 -18.79 -6.98
CA TRP A 79 9.84 -20.19 -6.62
C TRP A 79 8.53 -20.95 -6.40
N ILE A 80 7.57 -20.36 -5.68
CA ILE A 80 6.24 -20.97 -5.47
C ILE A 80 5.51 -21.20 -6.79
N ASP A 81 5.53 -20.23 -7.72
CA ASP A 81 4.87 -20.34 -9.01
C ASP A 81 5.52 -21.43 -9.89
N LYS A 82 6.86 -21.50 -9.88
CA LYS A 82 7.62 -22.55 -10.58
C LYS A 82 7.30 -23.95 -10.06
N PHE A 83 7.02 -24.09 -8.77
CA PHE A 83 6.62 -25.37 -8.17
C PHE A 83 5.13 -25.71 -8.40
N LYS A 84 4.25 -24.71 -8.56
CA LYS A 84 2.83 -24.95 -8.88
C LYS A 84 2.59 -25.39 -10.33
N ARG A 85 3.44 -24.99 -11.28
CA ARG A 85 3.33 -25.39 -12.70
C ARG A 85 3.72 -26.83 -13.02
N LYS A 86 4.06 -27.65 -12.02
CA LYS A 86 4.59 -29.02 -12.22
C LYS A 86 3.65 -30.14 -11.80
N LYS A 87 2.33 -29.92 -11.85
CA LYS A 87 1.33 -30.98 -11.66
C LYS A 87 0.42 -31.09 -12.87
#